data_AF-A0A5D2PVR0-F1
#
_entry.id   AF-A0A5D2PVR0-F1
#
_cell.length_a   1.000
_cell.length_b   1.000
_cell.length_c   1.000
_cell.angle_alpha   90.00
_cell.angle_beta   90.00
_cell.angle_gamma   90.00
#
_symmetry.space_group_name_H-M   'P 1'
#
loop_
_entity.id
_entity.type
_entity.pdbx_description
1 polymer ?
#
loop_
_entity_poly.entity_id
_entity_poly.type
_entity_poly.pdbx_seq_one_letter_code
_entity_poly.pdbx_strand_id
1 'polypeptide(L)'
;MNFSSIKQMGFLGLWGESVDAVDFYTAKTERLSRDISLEREKITSNPKSIMAAAFVSFKTRWGAAVCAQTQQCRNPTIWLTEWAPEPRDVYWENLSIPFVFLTIRRLIVAVAFFFLTFFFVIPIAIVQSLANIESIEKALPFLKPIIEVKVIKSFIQGFLPGIALKIFLLFLPTILMIMSKFEGFISLSALERRSASRYYFFQFINVFLGSIITGTAFQQLNNFIHQSTNEIPKTIGASIPMKATFFITYIMVDGWAGVAAEILRLKPLIIYHLKNFFFVKTEKDREEAMDPGTIGFNTGEPQIQLYFLLGLVYAIVTPILLPFIIVFFALAFVVFRHQIINVYNQEYESAAAYWPDVHLRIIVALIISQLLLMGLLSTKEAASSTPLLITLPVLTIWFHRFCKGRYEPAFVRNPLQEAMMKDTLERAREPNLNLKGFLQNAYIHPVFKSADDDKIDVVMEEWEEEPSLIATKRTSKRSTPLSSKHGRSSFSSPEANKERSKT
;
A
#
# COMPACT_ATOMS: atom_id res chain seq x y z
N MET A 1 1.95 43.24 26.45
CA MET A 1 2.91 43.44 25.35
C MET A 1 2.32 42.78 24.11
N ASN A 2 1.74 43.57 23.21
CA ASN A 2 1.27 43.08 21.92
C ASN A 2 2.52 42.77 21.08
N PHE A 3 2.83 41.51 20.88
CA PHE A 3 3.72 41.11 19.79
C PHE A 3 2.94 41.35 18.49
N SER A 4 3.05 42.55 17.92
CA SER A 4 2.65 42.76 16.52
C SER A 4 3.56 41.87 15.68
N SER A 5 2.99 40.83 15.09
CA SER A 5 3.72 39.92 14.23
C SER A 5 3.99 40.66 12.92
N ILE A 6 5.13 41.35 12.82
CA ILE A 6 5.50 42.10 11.62
C ILE A 6 6.01 41.11 10.55
N LYS A 7 5.49 41.21 9.33
CA LYS A 7 5.92 40.42 8.17
C LYS A 7 6.56 41.34 7.12
N GLN A 8 7.66 40.87 6.52
CA GLN A 8 8.28 41.54 5.38
C GLN A 8 7.79 40.91 4.06
N MET A 9 7.47 41.73 3.06
CA MET A 9 6.83 41.28 1.80
C MET A 9 7.74 40.57 0.77
N GLY A 10 9.06 40.58 0.96
CA GLY A 10 10.05 40.09 -0.02
C GLY A 10 10.31 38.59 0.01
N PHE A 11 11.33 38.15 -0.73
CA PHE A 11 11.63 36.74 -0.94
C PHE A 11 11.87 36.00 0.39
N LEU A 12 11.09 34.93 0.63
CA LEU A 12 11.10 34.15 1.87
C LEU A 12 10.84 34.96 3.16
N GLY A 13 10.27 36.17 3.05
CA GLY A 13 10.03 37.06 4.20
C GLY A 13 11.30 37.75 4.72
N LEU A 14 12.37 37.81 3.93
CA LEU A 14 13.68 38.32 4.37
C LEU A 14 13.93 39.80 4.05
N TRP A 15 13.23 40.38 3.07
CA TRP A 15 13.38 41.79 2.63
C TRP A 15 12.01 42.46 2.41
N GLY A 16 11.95 43.78 2.31
CA GLY A 16 10.74 44.53 1.90
C GLY A 16 10.02 45.27 3.02
N GLU A 17 8.92 45.92 2.66
CA GLU A 17 8.12 46.73 3.59
C GLU A 17 7.52 45.87 4.71
N SER A 18 7.62 46.40 5.93
CA SER A 18 7.12 45.75 7.15
C SER A 18 5.64 46.06 7.31
N VAL A 19 4.81 45.02 7.20
CA VAL A 19 3.35 45.09 7.29
C VAL A 19 2.90 44.23 8.47
N ASP A 20 1.75 44.55 9.06
CA ASP A 20 1.15 43.67 10.05
C ASP A 20 0.75 42.34 9.37
N ALA A 21 1.30 41.23 9.88
CA ALA A 21 0.98 39.91 9.36
C ALA A 21 -0.50 39.59 9.52
N VAL A 22 -1.15 40.05 10.59
CA VAL A 22 -2.56 39.74 10.86
C VAL A 22 -3.44 40.36 9.77
N ASP A 23 -3.27 41.65 9.50
CA ASP A 23 -4.03 42.36 8.47
C ASP A 23 -3.73 41.80 7.07
N PHE A 24 -2.46 41.50 6.79
CA PHE A 24 -2.06 40.91 5.50
C PHE A 24 -2.73 39.55 5.27
N TYR A 25 -2.67 38.64 6.24
CA TYR A 25 -3.27 37.31 6.11
C TYR A 25 -4.80 37.38 6.14
N THR A 26 -5.40 38.31 6.89
CA THR A 26 -6.86 38.54 6.88
C THR A 26 -7.33 39.00 5.50
N ALA A 27 -6.69 40.03 4.93
CA ALA A 27 -6.98 40.49 3.58
C ALA A 27 -6.74 39.41 2.52
N LYS A 28 -5.70 38.56 2.73
CA LYS A 28 -5.43 37.43 1.84
C LYS A 28 -6.52 36.37 1.91
N THR A 29 -7.01 36.04 3.11
CA THR A 29 -8.11 35.09 3.33
C THR A 29 -9.40 35.61 2.69
N GLU A 30 -9.75 36.89 2.88
CA GLU A 30 -10.92 37.49 2.24
C GLU A 30 -10.84 37.48 0.72
N ARG A 31 -9.66 37.82 0.17
CA ARG A 31 -9.42 37.75 -1.27
C ARG A 31 -9.59 36.32 -1.79
N LEU A 32 -8.97 35.33 -1.14
CA LEU A 32 -9.09 33.93 -1.54
C LEU A 32 -10.54 33.43 -1.41
N SER A 33 -11.26 33.81 -0.36
CA SER A 33 -12.68 33.45 -0.20
C SER A 33 -13.54 34.02 -1.34
N ARG A 34 -13.27 35.25 -1.77
CA ARG A 34 -13.93 35.87 -2.92
C ARG A 34 -13.60 35.13 -4.22
N ASP A 35 -12.32 34.85 -4.46
CA ASP A 35 -11.86 34.12 -5.64
C ASP A 35 -12.48 32.71 -5.71
N ILE A 36 -12.56 32.00 -4.56
CA ILE A 36 -13.22 30.70 -4.45
C ILE A 36 -14.72 30.80 -4.79
N SER A 37 -15.41 31.82 -4.29
CA SER A 37 -16.85 32.00 -4.56
C SER A 37 -17.11 32.25 -6.04
N LEU A 38 -16.30 33.12 -6.67
CA LEU A 38 -16.38 33.41 -8.10
C LEU A 38 -16.09 32.16 -8.96
N GLU A 39 -15.07 31.37 -8.62
CA GLU A 39 -14.78 30.13 -9.35
C GLU A 39 -15.86 29.06 -9.14
N ARG A 40 -16.47 28.96 -7.96
CA ARG A 40 -17.62 28.06 -7.73
C ARG A 40 -18.82 28.41 -8.61
N GLU A 41 -19.18 29.68 -8.69
CA GLU A 41 -20.27 30.17 -9.56
C GLU A 41 -19.99 29.88 -11.03
N LYS A 42 -18.74 30.14 -11.46
CA LYS A 42 -18.28 29.90 -12.83
C LYS A 42 -18.30 28.42 -13.20
N ILE A 43 -17.85 27.53 -12.31
CA ILE A 43 -17.89 26.07 -12.54
C ILE A 43 -19.33 25.58 -12.62
N THR A 44 -20.21 26.05 -11.73
CA THR A 44 -21.63 25.65 -11.69
C THR A 44 -22.39 26.11 -12.94
N SER A 45 -22.04 27.30 -13.46
CA SER A 45 -22.71 27.89 -14.62
C SER A 45 -22.16 27.39 -15.96
N ASN A 46 -20.93 26.86 -16.01
CA ASN A 46 -20.26 26.48 -17.24
C ASN A 46 -20.48 25.00 -17.58
N PRO A 47 -21.22 24.65 -18.65
CA PRO A 47 -21.44 23.25 -19.03
C PRO A 47 -20.16 22.54 -19.47
N LYS A 48 -19.12 23.28 -19.89
CA LYS A 48 -17.83 22.70 -20.28
C LYS A 48 -17.04 22.12 -19.11
N SER A 49 -17.39 22.49 -17.88
CA SER A 49 -16.79 21.94 -16.66
C SER A 49 -17.35 20.57 -16.28
N ILE A 50 -18.41 20.12 -16.96
CA ILE A 50 -19.00 18.79 -16.73
C ILE A 50 -18.19 17.76 -17.51
N MET A 51 -17.60 16.83 -16.78
CA MET A 51 -16.85 15.72 -17.37
C MET A 51 -17.80 14.65 -17.92
N ALA A 52 -17.35 13.92 -18.94
CA ALA A 52 -18.08 12.77 -19.50
C ALA A 52 -17.94 11.51 -18.61
N ALA A 53 -18.21 11.67 -17.31
CA ALA A 53 -18.21 10.63 -16.30
C ALA A 53 -19.30 10.95 -15.27
N ALA A 54 -19.96 9.92 -14.74
CA ALA A 54 -21.02 10.08 -13.75
C ALA A 54 -21.06 8.89 -12.80
N PHE A 55 -21.45 9.16 -11.55
CA PHE A 55 -21.80 8.11 -10.59
C PHE A 55 -23.27 7.73 -10.79
N VAL A 56 -23.53 6.44 -11.00
CA VAL A 56 -24.89 5.92 -11.23
C VAL A 56 -25.29 5.04 -10.06
N SER A 57 -26.34 5.43 -9.36
CA SER A 57 -26.90 4.69 -8.23
C SER A 57 -28.11 3.85 -8.63
N PHE A 58 -28.23 2.67 -8.02
CA PHE A 58 -29.34 1.73 -8.25
C PHE A 58 -30.15 1.53 -6.97
N LYS A 59 -31.41 1.12 -7.11
CA LYS A 59 -32.28 0.80 -5.97
C LYS A 59 -31.89 -0.49 -5.24
N THR A 60 -31.09 -1.35 -5.88
CA THR A 60 -30.69 -2.66 -5.38
C THR A 60 -29.22 -2.92 -5.69
N ARG A 61 -28.50 -3.61 -4.80
CA ARG A 61 -27.12 -4.05 -5.05
C ARG A 61 -27.08 -5.01 -6.22
N TRP A 62 -28.11 -5.85 -6.38
CA TRP A 62 -28.24 -6.72 -7.54
C TRP A 62 -28.21 -5.94 -8.87
N GLY A 63 -28.94 -4.83 -8.98
CA GLY A 63 -28.96 -4.00 -10.19
C GLY A 63 -27.60 -3.36 -10.49
N ALA A 64 -26.92 -2.85 -9.46
CA ALA A 64 -25.56 -2.33 -9.59
C ALA A 64 -24.57 -3.41 -10.03
N ALA A 65 -24.67 -4.62 -9.47
CA ALA A 65 -23.79 -5.75 -9.80
C ALA A 65 -23.94 -6.21 -11.25
N VAL A 66 -25.15 -6.18 -11.80
CA VAL A 66 -25.40 -6.46 -13.22
C VAL A 66 -24.79 -5.38 -14.09
N CYS A 67 -24.98 -4.10 -13.76
CA CYS A 67 -24.45 -2.98 -14.53
C CYS A 67 -22.91 -2.95 -14.57
N ALA A 68 -22.25 -3.11 -13.42
CA ALA A 68 -20.79 -3.04 -13.31
C ALA A 68 -20.04 -4.23 -13.95
N GLN A 69 -20.73 -5.35 -14.20
CA GLN A 69 -20.11 -6.58 -14.74
C GLN A 69 -20.48 -6.86 -16.21
N THR A 70 -21.29 -6.02 -16.85
CA THR A 70 -21.77 -6.24 -18.22
C THR A 70 -21.32 -5.15 -19.18
N GLN A 71 -21.07 -5.54 -20.43
CA GLN A 71 -20.77 -4.60 -21.52
C GLN A 71 -22.05 -3.89 -21.96
N GLN A 72 -22.08 -2.55 -21.85
CA GLN A 72 -23.29 -1.76 -22.13
C GLN A 72 -23.50 -1.46 -23.62
N CYS A 73 -22.42 -1.32 -24.39
CA CYS A 73 -22.47 -0.86 -25.79
C CYS A 73 -21.64 -1.74 -26.73
N ARG A 74 -21.94 -1.71 -28.04
CA ARG A 74 -21.18 -2.42 -29.08
C ARG A 74 -19.70 -1.99 -29.09
N ASN A 75 -19.42 -0.71 -28.84
CA ASN A 75 -18.06 -0.20 -28.71
C ASN A 75 -17.55 -0.40 -27.28
N PRO A 76 -16.43 -1.14 -27.06
CA PRO A 76 -15.88 -1.40 -25.73
C PRO A 76 -15.20 -0.20 -25.09
N THR A 77 -15.06 0.95 -25.76
CA THR A 77 -14.41 2.15 -25.18
C THR A 77 -15.40 3.22 -24.72
N ILE A 78 -16.70 2.98 -24.87
CA ILE A 78 -17.76 3.93 -24.53
C ILE A 78 -18.68 3.27 -23.49
N TRP A 79 -19.19 4.07 -22.54
CA TRP A 79 -20.03 3.58 -21.44
C TRP A 79 -19.35 2.45 -20.65
N LEU A 80 -18.07 2.67 -20.33
CA LEU A 80 -17.31 1.82 -19.44
C LEU A 80 -17.89 1.92 -18.04
N THR A 81 -18.32 0.78 -17.49
CA THR A 81 -18.83 0.68 -16.14
C THR A 81 -17.78 0.03 -15.24
N GLU A 82 -17.46 0.70 -14.14
CA GLU A 82 -16.58 0.20 -13.10
C GLU A 82 -17.31 0.31 -11.76
N TRP A 83 -16.89 -0.49 -10.77
CA TRP A 83 -17.39 -0.33 -9.41
C TRP A 83 -16.92 1.02 -8.88
N ALA A 84 -17.87 1.88 -8.49
CA ALA A 84 -17.53 3.10 -7.80
C ALA A 84 -16.85 2.74 -6.46
N PRO A 85 -15.65 3.29 -6.17
CA PRO A 85 -15.08 3.17 -4.84
C PRO A 85 -15.98 3.88 -3.83
N GLU A 86 -15.78 3.63 -2.54
CA GLU A 86 -16.48 4.38 -1.50
C GLU A 86 -16.13 5.88 -1.59
N PRO A 87 -17.02 6.81 -1.18
CA PRO A 87 -16.79 8.25 -1.34
C PRO A 87 -15.46 8.77 -0.78
N ARG A 88 -14.97 8.21 0.32
CA ARG A 88 -13.67 8.55 0.93
C ARG A 88 -12.46 7.99 0.16
N ASP A 89 -12.63 6.89 -0.57
CA ASP A 89 -11.59 6.26 -1.40
C ASP A 89 -11.49 6.93 -2.80
N VAL A 90 -12.46 7.77 -3.19
CA VAL A 90 -12.42 8.48 -4.48
C VAL A 90 -11.27 9.50 -4.51
N TYR A 91 -10.34 9.33 -5.44
CA TYR A 91 -9.32 10.33 -5.75
C TYR A 91 -9.83 11.32 -6.82
N TRP A 92 -10.49 12.37 -6.36
CA TRP A 92 -11.25 13.32 -7.19
C TRP A 92 -10.44 14.01 -8.30
N GLU A 93 -9.18 14.33 -8.06
CA GLU A 93 -8.33 15.04 -9.04
C GLU A 93 -8.21 14.29 -10.37
N ASN A 94 -8.20 12.95 -10.33
CA ASN A 94 -8.02 12.11 -11.51
C ASN A 94 -9.30 11.87 -12.31
N LEU A 95 -10.48 12.18 -11.78
CA LEU A 95 -11.76 12.02 -12.50
C LEU A 95 -11.88 12.96 -13.70
N SER A 96 -11.12 14.06 -13.69
CA SER A 96 -11.10 15.06 -14.77
C SER A 96 -10.28 14.65 -16.00
N ILE A 97 -9.59 13.51 -15.96
CA ILE A 97 -8.68 13.09 -17.04
C ILE A 97 -9.48 12.39 -18.15
N PRO A 98 -9.44 12.87 -19.41
CA PRO A 98 -10.12 12.18 -20.50
C PRO A 98 -9.51 10.81 -20.79
N PHE A 99 -10.35 9.83 -21.09
CA PHE A 99 -9.95 8.42 -21.28
C PHE A 99 -8.78 8.22 -22.25
N VAL A 100 -8.76 8.95 -23.38
CA VAL A 100 -7.73 8.82 -24.42
C VAL A 100 -6.33 9.18 -23.88
N PHE A 101 -6.24 10.13 -22.94
CA PHE A 101 -4.96 10.54 -22.35
C PHE A 101 -4.43 9.54 -21.33
N LEU A 102 -5.26 8.65 -20.78
CA LEU A 102 -4.82 7.64 -19.80
C LEU A 102 -3.75 6.72 -20.39
N THR A 103 -3.91 6.30 -21.65
CA THR A 103 -2.94 5.43 -22.33
C THR A 103 -1.58 6.13 -22.49
N ILE A 104 -1.58 7.40 -22.89
CA ILE A 104 -0.35 8.19 -23.06
C ILE A 104 0.33 8.41 -21.70
N ARG A 105 -0.43 8.77 -20.66
CA ARG A 105 0.09 8.96 -19.30
C ARG A 105 0.73 7.68 -18.75
N ARG A 106 0.07 6.52 -18.92
CA ARG A 106 0.61 5.21 -18.54
C ARG A 106 1.90 4.88 -19.29
N LEU A 107 1.98 5.20 -20.58
CA LEU A 107 3.21 5.01 -21.37
C LEU A 107 4.35 5.90 -20.86
N ILE A 108 4.08 7.19 -20.60
CA ILE A 108 5.07 8.14 -20.03
C ILE A 108 5.60 7.61 -18.69
N VAL A 109 4.70 7.15 -17.81
CA VAL A 109 5.09 6.61 -16.49
C VAL A 109 5.87 5.30 -16.64
N ALA A 110 5.53 4.44 -17.58
CA ALA A 110 6.30 3.23 -17.85
C ALA A 110 7.74 3.55 -18.29
N VAL A 111 7.92 4.52 -19.18
CA VAL A 111 9.24 4.99 -19.63
C VAL A 111 10.01 5.66 -18.48
N ALA A 112 9.35 6.54 -17.73
CA ALA A 112 9.96 7.20 -16.57
C ALA A 112 10.39 6.18 -15.49
N PHE A 113 9.56 5.17 -15.25
CA PHE A 113 9.86 4.08 -14.31
C PHE A 113 11.05 3.24 -14.79
N PHE A 114 11.16 2.96 -16.09
CA PHE A 114 12.34 2.31 -16.66
C PHE A 114 13.61 3.11 -16.37
N PHE A 115 13.63 4.42 -16.67
CA PHE A 115 14.79 5.26 -16.37
C PHE A 115 15.09 5.34 -14.88
N LEU A 116 14.07 5.46 -14.03
CA LEU A 116 14.22 5.39 -12.59
C LEU A 116 14.92 4.10 -12.18
N THR A 117 14.45 2.94 -12.67
CA THR A 117 15.09 1.66 -12.34
C THR A 117 16.53 1.57 -12.85
N PHE A 118 16.79 2.02 -14.07
CA PHE A 118 18.11 1.96 -14.72
C PHE A 118 19.14 2.85 -14.01
N PHE A 119 18.82 4.11 -13.74
CA PHE A 119 19.74 5.03 -13.07
C PHE A 119 19.96 4.68 -11.60
N PHE A 120 19.00 3.99 -10.96
CA PHE A 120 19.15 3.57 -9.58
C PHE A 120 20.15 2.42 -9.38
N VAL A 121 20.63 1.79 -10.46
CA VAL A 121 21.75 0.84 -10.38
C VAL A 121 23.02 1.53 -9.83
N ILE A 122 23.19 2.84 -10.05
CA ILE A 122 24.36 3.59 -9.58
C ILE A 122 24.41 3.66 -8.04
N PRO A 123 23.36 4.14 -7.32
CA PRO A 123 23.30 4.04 -5.86
C PRO A 123 23.52 2.62 -5.32
N ILE A 124 22.94 1.60 -5.97
CA ILE A 124 23.12 0.20 -5.57
C ILE A 124 24.59 -0.20 -5.70
N ALA A 125 25.28 0.21 -6.77
CA ALA A 125 26.69 -0.05 -6.95
C ALA A 125 27.55 0.54 -5.84
N ILE A 126 27.23 1.77 -5.41
CA ILE A 126 27.91 2.44 -4.29
C ILE A 126 27.68 1.67 -2.99
N VAL A 127 26.45 1.20 -2.72
CA VAL A 127 26.17 0.38 -1.54
C VAL A 127 26.94 -0.95 -1.58
N GLN A 128 26.99 -1.59 -2.75
CA GLN A 128 27.70 -2.88 -2.90
C GLN A 128 29.23 -2.73 -2.80
N SER A 129 29.79 -1.59 -3.23
CA SER A 129 31.22 -1.32 -3.02
C SER A 129 31.52 -1.07 -1.53
N LEU A 130 30.62 -0.41 -0.80
CA LEU A 130 30.72 -0.24 0.66
C LEU A 130 30.64 -1.58 1.42
N ALA A 131 29.94 -2.57 0.88
CA ALA A 131 29.87 -3.89 1.47
C ALA A 131 31.17 -4.71 1.30
N ASN A 132 32.08 -4.30 0.40
CA ASN A 132 33.36 -4.97 0.16
C ASN A 132 34.55 -4.10 0.59
N ILE A 133 35.13 -4.43 1.75
CA ILE A 133 36.25 -3.67 2.33
C ILE A 133 37.45 -3.59 1.38
N GLU A 134 37.77 -4.66 0.64
CA GLU A 134 38.89 -4.65 -0.31
C GLU A 134 38.71 -3.62 -1.42
N SER A 135 37.46 -3.37 -1.82
CA SER A 135 37.12 -2.32 -2.80
C SER A 135 37.32 -0.93 -2.22
N ILE A 136 36.98 -0.72 -0.94
CA ILE A 136 37.18 0.56 -0.24
C ILE A 136 38.66 0.85 -0.03
N GLU A 137 39.44 -0.13 0.43
CA GLU A 137 40.88 0.02 0.69
C GLU A 137 41.68 0.31 -0.58
N LYS A 138 41.21 -0.19 -1.74
CA LYS A 138 41.77 0.14 -3.05
C LYS A 138 41.35 1.53 -3.54
N ALA A 139 40.11 1.95 -3.31
CA ALA A 139 39.59 3.24 -3.77
C ALA A 139 40.08 4.43 -2.92
N LEU A 140 40.18 4.26 -1.60
CA LEU A 140 40.53 5.31 -0.64
C LEU A 140 41.65 4.82 0.31
N PRO A 141 42.91 4.77 -0.14
CA PRO A 141 44.02 4.19 0.62
C PRO A 141 44.33 4.91 1.94
N PHE A 142 43.89 6.17 2.11
CA PHE A 142 44.07 6.94 3.35
C PHE A 142 43.16 6.48 4.50
N LEU A 143 42.10 5.71 4.22
CA LEU A 143 41.19 5.18 5.25
C LEU A 143 41.68 3.87 5.87
N LYS A 144 42.73 3.24 5.33
CA LYS A 144 43.28 1.97 5.82
C LYS A 144 43.54 1.93 7.35
N PRO A 145 44.18 2.95 7.96
CA PRO A 145 44.46 2.91 9.40
C PRO A 145 43.19 2.90 10.27
N ILE A 146 42.10 3.50 9.78
CA ILE A 146 40.81 3.59 10.47
C ILE A 146 39.99 2.32 10.23
N ILE A 147 40.02 1.79 9.01
CA ILE A 147 39.28 0.57 8.62
C ILE A 147 39.89 -0.69 9.27
N GLU A 148 41.19 -0.72 9.54
CA GLU A 148 41.83 -1.88 10.19
C GLU A 148 41.45 -2.05 11.67
N VAL A 149 40.85 -1.03 12.30
CA VAL A 149 40.30 -1.16 13.66
C VAL A 149 39.15 -2.17 13.64
N LYS A 150 39.33 -3.31 14.32
CA LYS A 150 38.42 -4.46 14.29
C LYS A 150 36.93 -4.10 14.48
N VAL A 151 36.63 -3.19 15.40
CA VAL A 151 35.25 -2.73 15.67
C VAL A 151 34.68 -1.94 14.50
N ILE A 152 35.46 -1.00 13.96
CA ILE A 152 35.06 -0.15 12.83
C ILE A 152 34.90 -1.01 11.57
N LYS A 153 35.82 -1.96 11.33
CA LYS A 153 35.75 -2.92 10.22
C LYS A 153 34.43 -3.69 10.23
N SER A 154 34.06 -4.28 11.37
CA SER A 154 32.82 -5.03 11.51
C SER A 154 31.58 -4.15 11.37
N PHE A 155 31.63 -2.91 11.87
CA PHE A 155 30.51 -1.97 11.72
C PHE A 155 30.29 -1.55 10.27
N ILE A 156 31.37 -1.18 9.56
CA ILE A 156 31.34 -0.78 8.15
C ILE A 156 30.86 -1.94 7.28
N GLN A 157 31.34 -3.15 7.47
CA GLN A 157 30.93 -4.29 6.65
C GLN A 157 29.50 -4.77 6.97
N GLY A 158 29.12 -4.72 8.25
CA GLY A 158 27.85 -5.24 8.73
C GLY A 158 26.69 -4.29 8.52
N PHE A 159 26.78 -3.07 9.03
CA PHE A 159 25.61 -2.19 9.20
C PHE A 159 25.53 -1.10 8.13
N LEU A 160 26.66 -0.53 7.74
CA LEU A 160 26.70 0.65 6.85
C LEU A 160 26.00 0.44 5.50
N PRO A 161 26.17 -0.70 4.78
CA PRO A 161 25.50 -0.92 3.50
C PRO A 161 23.98 -0.99 3.65
N GLY A 162 23.48 -1.61 4.72
CA GLY A 162 22.05 -1.70 5.01
C GLY A 162 21.44 -0.32 5.29
N ILE A 163 22.13 0.50 6.10
CA ILE A 163 21.70 1.87 6.41
C ILE A 163 21.74 2.74 5.14
N ALA A 164 22.83 2.68 4.38
CA ALA A 164 22.98 3.44 3.14
C ALA A 164 21.89 3.09 2.12
N LEU A 165 21.59 1.79 1.95
CA LEU A 165 20.51 1.34 1.08
C LEU A 165 19.15 1.88 1.54
N LYS A 166 18.86 1.80 2.85
CA LYS A 166 17.62 2.31 3.43
C LYS A 166 17.45 3.81 3.19
N ILE A 167 18.53 4.59 3.32
CA ILE A 167 18.52 6.04 3.04
C ILE A 167 18.16 6.32 1.57
N PHE A 168 18.78 5.59 0.62
CA PHE A 168 18.45 5.74 -0.80
C PHE A 168 17.00 5.36 -1.10
N LEU A 169 16.46 4.35 -0.43
CA LEU A 169 15.09 3.88 -0.62
C LEU A 169 14.02 4.76 0.05
N LEU A 170 14.39 5.64 0.99
CA LEU A 170 13.44 6.42 1.80
C LEU A 170 12.48 7.29 0.96
N PHE A 171 12.99 7.91 -0.11
CA PHE A 171 12.20 8.80 -0.97
C PHE A 171 11.42 8.07 -2.08
N LEU A 172 11.76 6.81 -2.32
CA LEU A 172 11.26 6.06 -3.46
C LEU A 172 9.74 5.83 -3.41
N PRO A 173 9.12 5.43 -2.27
CA PRO A 173 7.67 5.28 -2.21
C PRO A 173 6.90 6.55 -2.56
N THR A 174 7.41 7.72 -2.16
CA THR A 174 6.82 9.02 -2.51
C THR A 174 6.90 9.26 -4.02
N ILE A 175 8.04 8.99 -4.65
CA ILE A 175 8.20 9.11 -6.11
C ILE A 175 7.23 8.18 -6.84
N LEU A 176 7.14 6.92 -6.39
CA LEU A 176 6.25 5.92 -7.01
C LEU A 176 4.76 6.24 -6.81
N MET A 177 4.40 6.86 -5.68
CA MET A 177 3.06 7.37 -5.44
C MET A 177 2.73 8.54 -6.39
N ILE A 178 3.64 9.50 -6.56
CA ILE A 178 3.47 10.61 -7.51
C ILE A 178 3.31 10.09 -8.94
N MET A 179 4.14 9.11 -9.35
CA MET A 179 4.01 8.44 -10.64
C MET A 179 2.64 7.79 -10.80
N SER A 180 2.14 7.11 -9.76
CA SER A 180 0.83 6.43 -9.80
C SER A 180 -0.32 7.43 -9.86
N LYS A 181 -0.23 8.57 -9.14
CA LYS A 181 -1.21 9.67 -9.22
C LYS A 181 -1.29 10.23 -10.64
N PHE A 182 -0.15 10.43 -11.30
CA PHE A 182 -0.11 10.96 -12.67
C PHE A 182 -0.78 10.04 -13.72
N GLU A 183 -0.80 8.72 -13.49
CA GLU A 183 -1.44 7.76 -14.42
C GLU A 183 -2.95 7.89 -14.53
N GLY A 184 -3.60 8.48 -13.53
CA GLY A 184 -5.05 8.70 -13.55
C GLY A 184 -5.89 7.54 -13.00
N PHE A 185 -5.47 6.91 -11.90
CA PHE A 185 -6.37 6.00 -11.17
C PHE A 185 -7.38 6.78 -10.34
N ILE A 186 -8.62 6.28 -10.26
CA ILE A 186 -9.76 6.96 -9.65
C ILE A 186 -9.90 6.73 -8.15
N SER A 187 -9.21 5.74 -7.57
CA SER A 187 -9.30 5.40 -6.15
C SER A 187 -7.94 5.40 -5.46
N LEU A 188 -7.91 5.74 -4.17
CA LEU A 188 -6.71 5.67 -3.33
C LEU A 188 -6.24 4.22 -3.23
N SER A 189 -7.16 3.27 -3.03
CA SER A 189 -6.91 1.84 -3.00
C SER A 189 -6.18 1.33 -4.25
N ALA A 190 -6.57 1.78 -5.45
CA ALA A 190 -5.91 1.42 -6.69
C ALA A 190 -4.53 2.10 -6.85
N LEU A 191 -4.41 3.36 -6.42
CA LEU A 191 -3.14 4.09 -6.40
C LEU A 191 -2.10 3.38 -5.51
N GLU A 192 -2.49 2.98 -4.30
CA GLU A 192 -1.63 2.26 -3.36
C GLU A 192 -1.22 0.90 -3.91
N ARG A 193 -2.18 0.11 -4.43
CA ARG A 193 -1.88 -1.20 -5.06
C ARG A 193 -0.91 -1.07 -6.23
N ARG A 194 -1.08 -0.04 -7.06
CA ARG A 194 -0.20 0.20 -8.21
C ARG A 194 1.19 0.66 -7.77
N SER A 195 1.27 1.56 -6.78
CA SER A 195 2.53 2.02 -6.20
C SER A 195 3.30 0.86 -5.57
N ALA A 196 2.61 0.02 -4.77
CA ALA A 196 3.17 -1.20 -4.19
C ALA A 196 3.71 -2.15 -5.28
N SER A 197 2.94 -2.38 -6.35
CA SER A 197 3.38 -3.24 -7.46
C SER A 197 4.66 -2.75 -8.13
N ARG A 198 4.79 -1.44 -8.34
CA ARG A 198 6.03 -0.85 -8.87
C ARG A 198 7.18 -0.98 -7.90
N TYR A 199 6.91 -0.74 -6.62
CA TYR A 199 7.96 -0.82 -5.63
C TYR A 199 8.48 -2.25 -5.47
N TYR A 200 7.60 -3.25 -5.51
CA TYR A 200 8.00 -4.67 -5.56
C TYR A 200 8.88 -4.96 -6.78
N PHE A 201 8.48 -4.52 -7.98
CA PHE A 201 9.28 -4.72 -9.18
C PHE A 201 10.65 -4.02 -9.07
N PHE A 202 10.68 -2.82 -8.52
CA PHE A 202 11.92 -2.10 -8.25
C PHE A 202 12.80 -2.85 -7.24
N GLN A 203 12.26 -3.33 -6.13
CA GLN A 203 13.00 -4.11 -5.14
C GLN A 203 13.56 -5.40 -5.77
N PHE A 204 12.78 -6.07 -6.61
CA PHE A 204 13.24 -7.24 -7.34
C PHE A 204 14.42 -6.92 -8.28
N ILE A 205 14.30 -5.91 -9.14
CA ILE A 205 15.33 -5.58 -10.13
C ILE A 205 16.56 -4.93 -9.48
N ASN A 206 16.39 -3.95 -8.62
CA ASN A 206 17.51 -3.17 -8.08
C ASN A 206 18.06 -3.74 -6.78
N VAL A 207 17.19 -4.01 -5.79
CA VAL A 207 17.64 -4.45 -4.47
C VAL A 207 18.10 -5.90 -4.50
N PHE A 208 17.37 -6.80 -5.18
CA PHE A 208 17.74 -8.21 -5.29
C PHE A 208 18.72 -8.46 -6.44
N LEU A 209 18.28 -8.34 -7.70
CA LEU A 209 19.12 -8.66 -8.86
C LEU A 209 20.32 -7.70 -8.99
N GLY A 210 20.09 -6.39 -8.86
CA GLY A 210 21.13 -5.37 -8.97
C GLY A 210 22.24 -5.56 -7.93
N SER A 211 21.88 -5.82 -6.67
CA SER A 211 22.86 -6.13 -5.61
C SER A 211 23.70 -7.37 -5.92
N ILE A 212 23.09 -8.42 -6.48
CA ILE A 212 23.82 -9.63 -6.89
C ILE A 212 24.74 -9.30 -8.05
N ILE A 213 24.22 -8.78 -9.16
CA ILE A 213 24.96 -8.53 -10.40
C ILE A 213 26.11 -7.53 -10.18
N THR A 214 25.83 -6.40 -9.53
CA THR A 214 26.85 -5.38 -9.30
C THR A 214 27.86 -5.85 -8.25
N GLY A 215 27.38 -6.52 -7.20
CA GLY A 215 28.25 -7.09 -6.19
C GLY A 215 29.20 -8.16 -6.77
N THR A 216 28.80 -8.86 -7.83
CA THR A 216 29.62 -9.88 -8.50
C THR A 216 30.50 -9.29 -9.57
N ALA A 217 30.03 -8.27 -10.29
CA ALA A 217 30.83 -7.52 -11.23
C ALA A 217 32.05 -6.91 -10.51
N PHE A 218 31.92 -6.38 -9.29
CA PHE A 218 33.07 -5.91 -8.53
C PHE A 218 34.04 -7.02 -8.10
N GLN A 219 33.54 -8.24 -7.86
CA GLN A 219 34.36 -9.38 -7.43
C GLN A 219 34.99 -10.14 -8.61
N GLN A 220 34.39 -10.08 -9.80
CA GLN A 220 34.76 -10.87 -10.99
C GLN A 220 34.80 -10.02 -12.27
N LEU A 221 35.11 -8.73 -12.17
CA LEU A 221 35.03 -7.75 -13.28
C LEU A 221 35.77 -8.21 -14.55
N ASN A 222 36.93 -8.84 -14.37
CA ASN A 222 37.76 -9.36 -15.45
C ASN A 222 37.11 -10.54 -16.21
N ASN A 223 36.25 -11.32 -15.54
CA ASN A 223 35.58 -12.48 -16.13
C ASN A 223 34.26 -12.08 -16.81
N PHE A 224 33.54 -11.09 -16.27
CA PHE A 224 32.23 -10.66 -16.77
C PHE A 224 32.30 -9.95 -18.14
N ILE A 225 33.36 -9.20 -18.41
CA ILE A 225 33.51 -8.42 -19.66
C ILE A 225 33.69 -9.31 -20.90
N HIS A 226 34.11 -10.57 -20.71
CA HIS A 226 34.42 -11.51 -21.79
C HIS A 226 33.50 -12.74 -21.87
N GLN A 227 32.41 -12.80 -21.09
CA GLN A 227 31.53 -13.97 -21.03
C GLN A 227 30.42 -14.00 -22.10
N SER A 228 30.08 -15.21 -22.56
CA SER A 228 28.95 -15.51 -23.45
C SER A 228 27.61 -15.50 -22.70
N THR A 229 26.52 -15.12 -23.37
CA THR A 229 25.14 -15.02 -22.82
C THR A 229 24.67 -16.30 -22.12
N ASN A 230 25.17 -17.47 -22.55
CA ASN A 230 24.81 -18.77 -21.97
C ASN A 230 25.40 -19.01 -20.57
N GLU A 231 26.39 -18.22 -20.15
CA GLU A 231 27.03 -18.35 -18.83
C GLU A 231 26.41 -17.43 -17.77
N ILE A 232 25.56 -16.47 -18.17
CA ILE A 232 24.93 -15.50 -17.26
C ILE A 232 24.16 -16.21 -16.12
N PRO A 233 23.28 -17.20 -16.38
CA PRO A 233 22.56 -17.89 -15.29
C PRO A 233 23.49 -18.68 -14.36
N LYS A 234 24.62 -19.17 -14.88
CA LYS A 234 25.62 -19.92 -14.12
C LYS A 234 26.40 -18.99 -13.19
N THR A 235 26.89 -17.87 -13.73
CA THR A 235 27.63 -16.87 -12.95
C THR A 235 26.76 -16.26 -11.84
N ILE A 236 25.50 -15.94 -12.14
CA ILE A 236 24.53 -15.48 -11.13
C ILE A 236 24.28 -16.57 -10.09
N GLY A 237 24.07 -17.83 -10.52
CA GLY A 237 23.85 -18.98 -9.64
C GLY A 237 24.97 -19.14 -8.60
N ALA A 238 26.23 -19.16 -9.05
CA ALA A 238 27.39 -19.29 -8.17
C ALA A 238 27.59 -18.11 -7.21
N SER A 239 27.06 -16.95 -7.58
CA SER A 239 27.22 -15.71 -6.84
C SER A 239 26.22 -15.45 -5.73
N ILE A 240 25.03 -16.05 -5.83
CA ILE A 240 23.96 -15.92 -4.83
C ILE A 240 24.45 -16.30 -3.43
N PRO A 241 25.08 -17.49 -3.20
CA PRO A 241 25.56 -17.86 -1.87
C PRO A 241 26.54 -16.83 -1.28
N MET A 242 27.40 -16.22 -2.10
CA MET A 242 28.41 -15.25 -1.66
C MET A 242 27.80 -13.95 -1.12
N LYS A 243 26.57 -13.61 -1.53
CA LYS A 243 25.87 -12.39 -1.11
C LYS A 243 24.88 -12.62 0.04
N ALA A 244 24.76 -13.84 0.56
CA ALA A 244 23.89 -14.15 1.68
C ALA A 244 24.19 -13.27 2.92
N THR A 245 25.47 -13.03 3.23
CA THR A 245 25.88 -12.20 4.38
C THR A 245 25.35 -10.77 4.28
N PHE A 246 25.35 -10.17 3.09
CA PHE A 246 24.78 -8.83 2.86
C PHE A 246 23.27 -8.81 3.13
N PHE A 247 22.53 -9.82 2.66
CA PHE A 247 21.09 -9.88 2.90
C PHE A 247 20.74 -10.18 4.36
N ILE A 248 21.55 -10.96 5.08
CA ILE A 248 21.39 -11.16 6.53
C ILE A 248 21.49 -9.83 7.26
N THR A 249 22.53 -9.04 6.98
CA THR A 249 22.71 -7.76 7.66
C THR A 249 21.67 -6.72 7.22
N TYR A 250 21.26 -6.74 5.95
CA TYR A 250 20.13 -5.94 5.47
C TYR A 250 18.84 -6.26 6.22
N ILE A 251 18.50 -7.53 6.45
CA ILE A 251 17.31 -7.92 7.24
C ILE A 251 17.43 -7.45 8.69
N MET A 252 18.61 -7.51 9.30
CA MET A 252 18.80 -7.02 10.67
C MET A 252 18.61 -5.50 10.78
N VAL A 253 19.13 -4.73 9.83
CA VAL A 253 19.03 -3.27 9.83
C VAL A 253 17.65 -2.79 9.41
N ASP A 254 17.18 -3.23 8.24
CA ASP A 254 15.95 -2.73 7.66
C ASP A 254 14.72 -3.41 8.26
N GLY A 255 14.80 -4.72 8.49
CA GLY A 255 13.72 -5.51 9.05
C GLY A 255 13.61 -5.34 10.57
N TRP A 256 14.57 -5.86 11.33
CA TRP A 256 14.46 -5.88 12.80
C TRP A 256 14.48 -4.47 13.40
N ALA A 257 15.53 -3.69 13.11
CA ALA A 257 15.61 -2.34 13.65
C ALA A 257 14.58 -1.39 13.02
N GLY A 258 14.14 -1.63 11.78
CA GLY A 258 13.05 -0.88 11.16
C GLY A 258 11.72 -1.09 11.86
N VAL A 259 11.30 -2.33 12.08
CA VAL A 259 10.06 -2.66 12.82
C VAL A 259 10.15 -2.16 14.26
N ALA A 260 11.30 -2.31 14.91
CA ALA A 260 11.51 -1.79 16.26
C ALA A 260 11.48 -0.25 16.32
N ALA A 261 11.88 0.46 15.26
CA ALA A 261 11.75 1.90 15.17
C ALA A 261 10.32 2.35 14.83
N GLU A 262 9.57 1.53 14.07
CA GLU A 262 8.19 1.82 13.69
C GLU A 262 7.27 1.93 14.92
N ILE A 263 7.51 1.14 15.97
CA ILE A 263 6.72 1.24 17.22
C ILE A 263 6.84 2.62 17.89
N LEU A 264 7.99 3.28 17.77
CA LEU A 264 8.24 4.60 18.35
C LEU A 264 7.54 5.72 17.57
N ARG A 265 7.18 5.46 16.30
CA ARG A 265 6.53 6.40 15.39
C ARG A 265 7.15 7.81 15.44
N LEU A 266 8.47 7.90 15.30
CA LEU A 266 9.21 9.15 15.50
C LEU A 266 8.71 10.29 14.60
N LYS A 267 8.37 10.00 13.34
CA LYS A 267 7.88 11.00 12.38
C LYS A 267 6.58 11.69 12.86
N PRO A 268 5.45 10.98 13.08
CA PRO A 268 4.24 11.63 13.56
C PRO A 268 4.40 12.20 14.97
N LEU A 269 5.21 11.60 15.85
CA LEU A 269 5.47 12.14 17.19
C LEU A 269 6.11 13.54 17.14
N ILE A 270 7.16 13.70 16.32
CA ILE A 270 7.84 15.00 16.14
C ILE A 270 6.88 16.01 15.50
N ILE A 271 6.14 15.61 14.45
CA ILE A 271 5.18 16.48 13.78
C ILE A 271 4.07 16.93 14.74
N TYR A 272 3.56 16.04 15.58
CA TYR A 272 2.54 16.35 16.59
C TYR A 272 3.04 17.41 17.57
N HIS A 273 4.23 17.25 18.15
CA HIS A 273 4.78 18.25 19.08
C HIS A 273 5.06 19.60 18.40
N LEU A 274 5.52 19.60 17.15
CA LEU A 274 5.69 20.82 16.36
C LEU A 274 4.34 21.50 16.08
N LYS A 275 3.32 20.75 15.62
CA LYS A 275 1.97 21.28 15.39
C LYS A 275 1.38 21.85 16.68
N ASN A 276 1.51 21.13 17.79
CA ASN A 276 0.98 21.54 19.08
C ASN A 276 1.65 22.82 19.62
N PHE A 277 2.95 22.99 19.36
CA PHE A 277 3.67 24.17 19.82
C PHE A 277 3.37 25.42 18.97
N PHE A 278 3.20 25.27 17.65
CA PHE A 278 3.09 26.41 16.73
C PHE A 278 1.68 26.74 16.23
N PHE A 279 0.79 25.74 16.09
CA PHE A 279 -0.46 25.89 15.33
C PHE A 279 -1.74 25.60 16.13
N VAL A 280 -1.67 24.78 17.18
CA VAL A 280 -2.87 24.39 17.95
C VAL A 280 -3.38 25.55 18.80
N LYS A 281 -4.65 25.93 18.61
CA LYS A 281 -5.35 26.94 19.41
C LYS A 281 -6.58 26.39 20.10
N THR A 282 -7.25 25.43 19.47
CA THR A 282 -8.47 24.78 19.98
C THR A 282 -8.27 23.29 20.22
N GLU A 283 -9.18 22.64 20.95
CA GLU A 283 -9.15 21.19 21.16
C GLU A 283 -9.33 20.41 19.85
N LYS A 284 -10.13 20.91 18.91
CA LYS A 284 -10.28 20.32 17.58
C LYS A 284 -8.98 20.33 16.78
N ASP A 285 -8.23 21.42 16.83
CA ASP A 285 -6.91 21.50 16.17
C ASP A 285 -5.93 20.46 16.73
N ARG A 286 -6.11 20.08 18.02
CA ARG A 286 -5.29 19.05 18.66
C ARG A 286 -5.68 17.65 18.16
N GLU A 287 -6.95 17.38 17.94
CA GLU A 287 -7.43 16.13 17.32
C GLU A 287 -6.90 16.00 15.88
N GLU A 288 -6.98 17.07 15.08
CA GLU A 288 -6.42 17.10 13.72
C GLU A 288 -4.88 16.94 13.71
N ALA A 289 -4.20 17.41 14.75
CA ALA A 289 -2.77 17.20 14.92
C ALA A 289 -2.41 15.75 15.30
N MET A 290 -3.34 14.99 15.89
CA MET A 290 -3.16 13.60 16.33
C MET A 290 -3.37 12.57 15.22
N ASP A 291 -3.49 12.99 13.96
CA ASP A 291 -3.66 12.09 12.82
C ASP A 291 -2.53 11.04 12.73
N PRO A 292 -2.85 9.74 12.94
CA PRO A 292 -1.88 8.67 12.85
C PRO A 292 -1.59 8.27 11.39
N GLY A 293 -2.44 8.60 10.42
CA GLY A 293 -2.35 8.05 9.06
C GLY A 293 -2.57 6.54 9.00
N THR A 294 -2.29 5.96 7.82
CA THR A 294 -2.57 4.56 7.49
C THR A 294 -1.40 3.61 7.76
N ILE A 295 -1.67 2.30 7.63
CA ILE A 295 -0.70 1.20 7.75
C ILE A 295 0.44 1.32 6.70
N GLY A 296 0.22 2.07 5.61
CA GLY A 296 1.23 2.26 4.56
C GLY A 296 1.42 1.03 3.66
N PHE A 297 0.33 0.54 3.06
CA PHE A 297 0.34 -0.65 2.19
C PHE A 297 1.37 -0.53 1.04
N ASN A 298 1.51 0.67 0.46
CA ASN A 298 2.49 1.00 -0.57
C ASN A 298 3.96 0.76 -0.19
N THR A 299 4.31 0.74 1.10
CA THR A 299 5.68 0.55 1.61
C THR A 299 5.89 -0.81 2.25
N GLY A 300 4.98 -1.22 3.13
CA GLY A 300 5.12 -2.45 3.91
C GLY A 300 4.94 -3.72 3.07
N GLU A 301 3.96 -3.73 2.14
CA GLU A 301 3.65 -4.92 1.35
C GLU A 301 4.82 -5.34 0.43
N PRO A 302 5.47 -4.43 -0.32
CA PRO A 302 6.64 -4.78 -1.14
C PRO A 302 7.81 -5.31 -0.30
N GLN A 303 8.07 -4.69 0.86
CA GLN A 303 9.15 -5.09 1.76
C GLN A 303 8.97 -6.53 2.27
N ILE A 304 7.75 -6.87 2.69
CA ILE A 304 7.41 -8.24 3.09
C ILE A 304 7.63 -9.22 1.93
N GLN A 305 7.24 -8.85 0.71
CA GLN A 305 7.43 -9.70 -0.47
C GLN A 305 8.89 -9.90 -0.85
N LEU A 306 9.75 -8.90 -0.65
CA LEU A 306 11.19 -9.06 -0.79
C LEU A 306 11.74 -10.09 0.19
N TYR A 307 11.29 -10.08 1.45
CA TYR A 307 11.72 -11.11 2.41
C TYR A 307 11.17 -12.49 2.06
N PHE A 308 9.96 -12.60 1.52
CA PHE A 308 9.49 -13.87 0.95
C PHE A 308 10.37 -14.35 -0.21
N LEU A 309 10.73 -13.46 -1.14
CA LEU A 309 11.64 -13.79 -2.24
C LEU A 309 12.99 -14.28 -1.72
N LEU A 310 13.61 -13.53 -0.79
CA LEU A 310 14.88 -13.92 -0.18
C LEU A 310 14.78 -15.26 0.55
N GLY A 311 13.72 -15.47 1.32
CA GLY A 311 13.46 -16.72 2.02
C GLY A 311 13.36 -17.91 1.07
N LEU A 312 12.58 -17.79 0.00
CA LEU A 312 12.42 -18.84 -0.99
C LEU A 312 13.73 -19.15 -1.73
N VAL A 313 14.43 -18.12 -2.20
CA VAL A 313 15.70 -18.28 -2.93
C VAL A 313 16.79 -18.89 -2.04
N TYR A 314 16.96 -18.39 -0.81
CA TYR A 314 18.04 -18.83 0.08
C TYR A 314 17.69 -20.05 0.94
N ALA A 315 16.43 -20.50 0.98
CA ALA A 315 16.05 -21.70 1.74
C ALA A 315 16.88 -22.93 1.37
N ILE A 316 17.20 -23.09 0.09
CA ILE A 316 17.96 -24.24 -0.43
C ILE A 316 19.47 -23.92 -0.50
N VAL A 317 19.82 -22.63 -0.72
CA VAL A 317 21.21 -22.21 -0.95
C VAL A 317 21.95 -21.98 0.37
N THR A 318 21.38 -21.16 1.26
CA THR A 318 21.99 -20.78 2.54
C THR A 318 20.91 -20.73 3.63
N PRO A 319 20.56 -21.89 4.24
CA PRO A 319 19.45 -21.98 5.20
C PRO A 319 19.59 -21.10 6.45
N ILE A 320 20.82 -20.67 6.77
CA ILE A 320 21.12 -19.77 7.90
C ILE A 320 20.38 -18.43 7.78
N LEU A 321 19.94 -18.02 6.58
CA LEU A 321 19.17 -16.79 6.38
C LEU A 321 17.72 -16.91 6.90
N LEU A 322 17.15 -18.13 6.94
CA LEU A 322 15.74 -18.35 7.31
C LEU A 322 15.40 -17.95 8.76
N PRO A 323 16.20 -18.32 9.80
CA PRO A 323 15.95 -17.85 11.16
C PRO A 323 15.81 -16.33 11.27
N PHE A 324 16.61 -15.56 10.53
CA PHE A 324 16.54 -14.09 10.55
C PHE A 324 15.22 -13.55 10.01
N ILE A 325 14.72 -14.16 8.93
CA ILE A 325 13.41 -13.85 8.35
C ILE A 325 12.28 -14.24 9.30
N ILE A 326 12.35 -15.42 9.93
CA ILE A 326 11.30 -15.88 10.86
C ILE A 326 11.20 -14.94 12.06
N VAL A 327 12.33 -14.52 12.63
CA VAL A 327 12.35 -13.54 13.73
C VAL A 327 11.77 -12.20 13.28
N PHE A 328 12.08 -11.75 12.07
CA PHE A 328 11.46 -10.56 11.49
C PHE A 328 9.94 -10.69 11.45
N PHE A 329 9.40 -11.78 10.90
CA PHE A 329 7.96 -11.98 10.81
C PHE A 329 7.27 -12.08 12.16
N ALA A 330 7.90 -12.75 13.14
CA ALA A 330 7.37 -12.84 14.49
C ALA A 330 7.28 -11.46 15.16
N LEU A 331 8.35 -10.65 15.06
CA LEU A 331 8.39 -9.30 15.59
C LEU A 331 7.38 -8.39 14.87
N ALA A 332 7.37 -8.40 13.54
CA ALA A 332 6.48 -7.60 12.72
C ALA A 332 5.01 -7.94 13.00
N PHE A 333 4.66 -9.22 13.16
CA PHE A 333 3.30 -9.62 13.49
C PHE A 333 2.82 -9.01 14.82
N VAL A 334 3.64 -9.07 15.87
CA VAL A 334 3.28 -8.51 17.18
C VAL A 334 3.17 -6.98 17.13
N VAL A 335 4.13 -6.31 16.49
CA VAL A 335 4.17 -4.84 16.41
C VAL A 335 3.02 -4.31 15.55
N PHE A 336 2.83 -4.80 14.33
CA PHE A 336 1.74 -4.33 13.47
C PHE A 336 0.37 -4.70 14.03
N ARG A 337 0.21 -5.87 14.67
CA ARG A 337 -1.04 -6.20 15.37
C ARG A 337 -1.35 -5.19 16.47
N HIS A 338 -0.35 -4.80 17.27
CA HIS A 338 -0.52 -3.78 18.30
C HIS A 338 -0.90 -2.42 17.70
N GLN A 339 -0.24 -2.00 16.63
CA GLN A 339 -0.49 -0.69 16.00
C GLN A 339 -1.83 -0.64 15.25
N ILE A 340 -2.27 -1.73 14.62
CA ILE A 340 -3.59 -1.81 13.98
C ILE A 340 -4.70 -1.65 15.02
N ILE A 341 -4.54 -2.24 16.21
CA ILE A 341 -5.55 -2.14 17.28
C ILE A 341 -5.60 -0.74 17.90
N ASN A 342 -4.44 -0.09 18.08
CA ASN A 342 -4.35 1.09 18.93
C ASN A 342 -4.14 2.42 18.19
N VAL A 343 -3.72 2.39 16.93
CA VAL A 343 -3.13 3.58 16.29
C VAL A 343 -3.63 3.83 14.87
N TYR A 344 -3.44 2.88 13.95
CA TYR A 344 -3.66 3.17 12.52
C TYR A 344 -5.14 3.38 12.23
N ASN A 345 -5.46 4.48 11.54
CA ASN A 345 -6.79 4.69 10.98
C ASN A 345 -6.82 4.18 9.53
N GLN A 346 -7.90 3.52 9.15
CA GLN A 346 -8.06 2.98 7.82
C GLN A 346 -8.78 4.01 6.93
N GLU A 347 -8.02 4.68 6.07
CA GLU A 347 -8.55 5.69 5.14
C GLU A 347 -9.57 5.12 4.15
N TYR A 348 -9.42 3.84 3.78
CA TYR A 348 -10.34 3.17 2.87
C TYR A 348 -10.56 1.68 3.15
N GLU A 349 -11.74 1.15 2.82
CA GLU A 349 -12.07 -0.28 2.91
C GLU A 349 -12.05 -0.96 1.53
N SER A 350 -11.04 -1.80 1.31
CA SER A 350 -10.85 -2.54 0.05
C SER A 350 -11.34 -3.99 0.08
N ALA A 351 -11.78 -4.52 1.23
CA ALA A 351 -12.20 -5.91 1.42
C ALA A 351 -11.18 -6.94 0.90
N ALA A 352 -9.88 -6.69 1.13
CA ALA A 352 -8.76 -7.53 0.70
C ALA A 352 -8.67 -7.80 -0.82
N ALA A 353 -9.20 -6.91 -1.67
CA ALA A 353 -9.12 -7.04 -3.13
C ALA A 353 -7.68 -7.04 -3.70
N TYR A 354 -6.67 -6.71 -2.87
CA TYR A 354 -5.25 -6.79 -3.22
C TYR A 354 -4.67 -8.22 -3.16
N TRP A 355 -5.37 -9.19 -2.56
CA TRP A 355 -4.84 -10.54 -2.35
C TRP A 355 -4.42 -11.29 -3.64
N PRO A 356 -5.15 -11.19 -4.77
CA PRO A 356 -4.70 -11.78 -6.03
C PRO A 356 -3.33 -11.24 -6.49
N ASP A 357 -3.05 -9.96 -6.26
CA ASP A 357 -1.76 -9.34 -6.59
C ASP A 357 -0.65 -9.92 -5.71
N VAL A 358 -0.89 -10.04 -4.40
CA VAL A 358 0.06 -10.63 -3.44
C VAL A 358 0.37 -12.09 -3.81
N HIS A 359 -0.68 -12.88 -4.07
CA HIS A 359 -0.53 -14.28 -4.46
C HIS A 359 0.29 -14.43 -5.74
N LEU A 360 -0.01 -13.63 -6.78
CA LEU A 360 0.74 -13.64 -8.03
C LEU A 360 2.23 -13.35 -7.79
N ARG A 361 2.57 -12.36 -6.96
CA ARG A 361 3.96 -11.99 -6.70
C ARG A 361 4.73 -13.08 -5.95
N ILE A 362 4.10 -13.76 -4.98
CA ILE A 362 4.70 -14.91 -4.29
C ILE A 362 4.93 -16.08 -5.26
N ILE A 363 3.96 -16.36 -6.15
CA ILE A 363 4.12 -17.37 -7.21
C ILE A 363 5.29 -17.01 -8.14
N VAL A 364 5.41 -15.74 -8.54
CA VAL A 364 6.53 -15.27 -9.36
C VAL A 364 7.86 -15.44 -8.61
N ALA A 365 7.91 -15.11 -7.31
CA ALA A 365 9.07 -15.33 -6.46
C ALA A 365 9.47 -16.82 -6.36
N LEU A 366 8.49 -17.73 -6.27
CA LEU A 366 8.72 -19.18 -6.31
C LEU A 366 9.32 -19.62 -7.65
N ILE A 367 8.79 -19.13 -8.78
CA ILE A 367 9.32 -19.44 -10.11
C ILE A 367 10.76 -18.91 -10.24
N ILE A 368 11.03 -17.68 -9.79
CA ILE A 368 12.39 -17.11 -9.75
C ILE A 368 13.32 -17.99 -8.92
N SER A 369 12.90 -18.41 -7.74
CA SER A 369 13.68 -19.30 -6.88
C SER A 369 14.03 -20.62 -7.56
N GLN A 370 13.09 -21.23 -8.28
CA GLN A 370 13.32 -22.48 -9.02
C GLN A 370 14.27 -22.29 -10.21
N LEU A 371 14.15 -21.17 -10.95
CA LEU A 371 15.04 -20.83 -12.05
C LEU A 371 16.47 -20.54 -11.58
N LEU A 372 16.63 -19.82 -10.46
CA LEU A 372 17.94 -19.56 -9.87
C LEU A 372 18.59 -20.83 -9.32
N LEU A 373 17.80 -21.71 -8.69
CA LEU A 373 18.28 -23.02 -8.25
C LEU A 373 18.78 -23.86 -9.43
N MET A 374 18.06 -23.84 -10.56
CA MET A 374 18.49 -24.50 -11.79
C MET A 374 19.82 -23.94 -12.29
N GLY A 375 19.99 -22.61 -12.28
CA GLY A 375 21.26 -21.95 -12.62
C GLY A 375 22.42 -22.40 -11.73
N LEU A 376 22.21 -22.45 -10.42
CA LEU A 376 23.22 -22.90 -9.45
C LEU A 376 23.57 -24.39 -9.58
N LEU A 377 22.58 -25.27 -9.77
CA LEU A 377 22.85 -26.71 -9.92
C LEU A 377 23.53 -27.04 -11.26
N SER A 378 23.25 -26.24 -12.30
CA SER A 378 23.95 -26.35 -13.58
C SER A 378 25.44 -26.02 -13.48
N THR A 379 25.88 -25.19 -12.50
CA THR A 379 27.32 -24.93 -12.31
C THR A 379 28.06 -26.07 -11.63
N LYS A 380 27.34 -26.94 -10.91
CA LYS A 380 27.92 -28.08 -10.18
C LYS A 380 27.91 -29.39 -10.97
N GLU A 381 27.72 -29.31 -12.29
CA GLU A 381 27.64 -30.47 -13.20
C GLU A 381 26.57 -31.51 -12.81
N ALA A 382 25.58 -31.13 -11.99
CA ALA A 382 24.50 -31.99 -11.53
C ALA A 382 23.38 -32.14 -12.59
N ALA A 383 23.77 -32.48 -13.83
CA ALA A 383 22.88 -32.53 -14.99
C ALA A 383 21.71 -33.52 -14.81
N SER A 384 21.90 -34.57 -14.00
CA SER A 384 20.86 -35.56 -13.67
C SER A 384 19.65 -34.97 -12.94
N SER A 385 19.79 -33.81 -12.29
CA SER A 385 18.70 -33.14 -11.55
C SER A 385 17.84 -32.22 -12.44
N THR A 386 18.29 -31.94 -13.66
CA THR A 386 17.67 -30.96 -14.58
C THR A 386 16.22 -31.30 -14.97
N PRO A 387 15.85 -32.57 -15.28
CA PRO A 387 14.47 -32.90 -15.65
C PRO A 387 13.45 -32.64 -14.52
N LEU A 388 13.83 -32.94 -13.28
CA LEU A 388 12.99 -32.70 -12.11
C LEU A 388 12.80 -31.20 -11.86
N LEU A 389 13.86 -30.40 -12.00
CA LEU A 389 13.82 -28.95 -11.78
C LEU A 389 12.99 -28.20 -12.82
N ILE A 390 12.92 -28.67 -14.06
CA ILE A 390 12.06 -28.09 -15.10
C ILE A 390 10.58 -28.38 -14.84
N THR A 391 10.27 -29.50 -14.20
CA THR A 391 8.89 -29.88 -13.89
C THR A 391 8.27 -28.96 -12.82
N LEU A 392 9.07 -28.44 -11.89
CA LEU A 392 8.62 -27.55 -10.81
C LEU A 392 7.98 -26.23 -11.29
N PRO A 393 8.59 -25.41 -12.17
CA PRO A 393 7.96 -24.18 -12.66
C PRO A 393 6.72 -24.47 -13.50
N VAL A 394 6.70 -25.58 -14.26
CA VAL A 394 5.51 -25.99 -15.01
C VAL A 394 4.34 -26.29 -14.06
N LEU A 395 4.59 -27.06 -12.99
CA LEU A 395 3.58 -27.37 -11.97
C LEU A 395 3.14 -26.10 -11.22
N THR A 396 4.07 -25.21 -10.91
CA THR A 396 3.79 -23.93 -10.22
C THR A 396 2.91 -23.02 -11.08
N ILE A 397 3.19 -22.91 -12.39
CA ILE A 397 2.36 -22.14 -13.33
C ILE A 397 0.98 -22.79 -13.50
N TRP A 398 0.92 -24.12 -13.59
CA TRP A 398 -0.34 -24.86 -13.65
C TRP A 398 -1.19 -24.63 -12.40
N PHE A 399 -0.59 -24.71 -11.22
CA PHE A 399 -1.24 -24.42 -9.94
C PHE A 399 -1.74 -22.97 -9.88
N HIS A 400 -0.92 -22.00 -10.31
CA HIS A 400 -1.36 -20.61 -10.38
C HIS A 400 -2.55 -20.43 -11.31
N ARG A 401 -2.54 -21.05 -12.50
CA ARG A 401 -3.70 -21.02 -13.41
C ARG A 401 -4.95 -21.64 -12.79
N PHE A 402 -4.80 -22.75 -12.07
CA PHE A 402 -5.90 -23.37 -11.32
C PHE A 402 -6.46 -22.41 -10.26
N CYS A 403 -5.60 -21.83 -9.43
CA CYS A 403 -6.00 -20.87 -8.39
C CYS A 403 -6.65 -19.62 -8.99
N LYS A 404 -6.09 -19.11 -10.09
CA LYS A 404 -6.62 -17.97 -10.82
C LYS A 404 -8.03 -18.27 -11.35
N GLY A 405 -8.25 -19.41 -12.00
CA GLY A 405 -9.58 -19.79 -12.46
C GLY A 405 -10.58 -20.07 -11.34
N ARG A 406 -10.13 -20.65 -10.22
CA ARG A 406 -11.01 -21.15 -9.16
C ARG A 406 -11.35 -20.12 -8.07
N TYR A 407 -10.41 -19.24 -7.71
CA TYR A 407 -10.52 -18.36 -6.54
C TYR A 407 -10.48 -16.86 -6.86
N GLU A 408 -9.74 -16.42 -7.89
CA GLU A 408 -9.70 -14.99 -8.27
C GLU A 408 -11.09 -14.38 -8.55
N PRO A 409 -12.06 -15.11 -9.17
CA PRO A 409 -13.40 -14.56 -9.37
C PRO A 409 -14.09 -14.10 -8.08
N ALA A 410 -13.76 -14.67 -6.91
CA ALA A 410 -14.33 -14.24 -5.63
C ALA A 410 -13.85 -12.86 -5.18
N PHE A 411 -12.69 -12.40 -5.67
CA PHE A 411 -12.12 -11.08 -5.35
C PHE A 411 -12.48 -10.02 -6.38
N VAL A 412 -12.78 -10.43 -7.62
CA VAL A 412 -13.01 -9.51 -8.76
C VAL A 412 -14.49 -9.37 -9.10
N ARG A 413 -15.29 -10.42 -8.89
CA ARG A 413 -16.71 -10.45 -9.28
C ARG A 413 -17.58 -10.62 -8.06
N ASN A 414 -18.58 -9.74 -7.92
CA ASN A 414 -19.58 -9.85 -6.88
C ASN A 414 -20.71 -10.79 -7.33
N PRO A 415 -20.92 -11.94 -6.67
CA PRO A 415 -21.93 -12.91 -7.08
C PRO A 415 -23.36 -12.38 -6.86
N LEU A 416 -24.21 -12.53 -7.87
CA LEU A 416 -25.60 -12.03 -7.84
C LEU A 416 -26.46 -12.67 -6.75
N GLN A 417 -26.15 -13.91 -6.36
CA GLN A 417 -26.83 -14.62 -5.28
C GLN A 417 -26.65 -13.91 -3.94
N GLU A 418 -25.42 -13.52 -3.60
CA GLU A 418 -25.11 -12.79 -2.36
C GLU A 418 -25.71 -11.38 -2.40
N ALA A 419 -25.64 -10.70 -3.55
CA ALA A 419 -26.26 -9.39 -3.73
C ALA A 419 -27.78 -9.43 -3.47
N MET A 420 -28.48 -10.40 -4.05
CA MET A 420 -29.92 -10.58 -3.82
C MET A 420 -30.23 -10.97 -2.37
N MET A 421 -29.43 -11.86 -1.78
CA MET A 421 -29.61 -12.26 -0.38
C MET A 421 -29.44 -11.06 0.56
N LYS A 422 -28.42 -10.22 0.35
CA LYS A 422 -28.21 -9.02 1.16
C LYS A 422 -29.33 -7.99 0.98
N ASP A 423 -29.79 -7.77 -0.25
CA ASP A 423 -30.91 -6.86 -0.54
C ASP A 423 -32.24 -7.32 0.12
N THR A 424 -32.50 -8.63 0.15
CA THR A 424 -33.70 -9.18 0.81
C THR A 424 -33.62 -9.08 2.34
N LEU A 425 -32.44 -9.31 2.93
CA LEU A 425 -32.22 -9.14 4.36
C LEU A 425 -32.33 -7.67 4.79
N GLU A 426 -31.76 -6.73 4.03
CA GLU A 426 -31.86 -5.30 4.31
C GLU A 426 -33.30 -4.82 4.23
N ARG A 427 -34.05 -5.22 3.19
CA ARG A 427 -35.47 -4.87 3.06
C ARG A 427 -36.33 -5.43 4.21
N ALA A 428 -35.95 -6.59 4.75
CA ALA A 428 -36.62 -7.18 5.91
C ALA A 428 -36.25 -6.47 7.22
N ARG A 429 -35.00 -5.99 7.35
CA ARG A 429 -34.51 -5.24 8.53
C ARG A 429 -35.10 -3.83 8.56
N GLU A 430 -35.07 -3.14 7.43
CA GLU A 430 -35.41 -1.72 7.29
C GLU A 430 -36.33 -1.50 6.08
N PRO A 431 -37.63 -1.77 6.22
CA PRO A 431 -38.57 -1.68 5.09
C PRO A 431 -38.80 -0.24 4.60
N ASN A 432 -38.56 0.77 5.44
CA ASN A 432 -38.84 2.18 5.16
C ASN A 432 -37.57 3.02 4.89
N LEU A 433 -36.45 2.38 4.53
CA LEU A 433 -35.19 3.07 4.26
C LEU A 433 -35.31 4.01 3.05
N ASN A 434 -35.09 5.31 3.25
CA ASN A 434 -35.05 6.30 2.17
C ASN A 434 -33.69 6.30 1.46
N LEU A 435 -33.47 5.27 0.63
CA LEU A 435 -32.22 5.09 -0.11
C LEU A 435 -31.90 6.28 -1.05
N LYS A 436 -32.92 6.93 -1.61
CA LYS A 436 -32.72 8.07 -2.52
C LYS A 436 -32.10 9.26 -1.78
N GLY A 437 -32.63 9.61 -0.61
CA GLY A 437 -32.08 10.69 0.21
C GLY A 437 -30.64 10.41 0.62
N PHE A 438 -30.35 9.16 0.99
CA PHE A 438 -29.01 8.72 1.40
C PHE A 438 -27.98 8.80 0.25
N LEU A 439 -28.31 8.26 -0.92
CA LEU A 439 -27.34 8.17 -2.03
C LEU A 439 -27.18 9.46 -2.86
N GLN A 440 -28.16 10.36 -2.82
CA GLN A 440 -28.18 11.54 -3.70
C GLN A 440 -26.99 12.48 -3.46
N ASN A 441 -26.53 12.60 -2.20
CA ASN A 441 -25.44 13.51 -1.82
C ASN A 441 -24.09 12.81 -1.58
N ALA A 442 -24.04 11.48 -1.66
CA ALA A 442 -22.86 10.70 -1.26
C ALA A 442 -21.62 10.98 -2.12
N TYR A 443 -21.79 11.16 -3.44
CA TYR A 443 -20.69 11.37 -4.39
C TYR A 443 -20.58 12.82 -4.86
N ILE A 444 -20.88 13.78 -3.99
CA ILE A 444 -20.60 15.20 -4.23
C ILE A 444 -19.12 15.46 -3.95
N HIS A 445 -18.46 16.19 -4.85
CA HIS A 445 -17.05 16.56 -4.68
C HIS A 445 -16.86 17.30 -3.34
N PRO A 446 -15.84 16.97 -2.52
CA PRO A 446 -15.67 17.50 -1.16
C PRO A 446 -15.74 19.03 -1.07
N VAL A 447 -15.24 19.75 -2.10
CA VAL A 447 -15.32 21.22 -2.18
C VAL A 447 -16.77 21.76 -2.11
N PHE A 448 -17.75 21.03 -2.64
CA PHE A 448 -19.15 21.46 -2.66
C PHE A 448 -19.99 20.95 -1.50
N LYS A 449 -19.42 20.11 -0.62
CA LYS A 449 -20.10 19.69 0.62
C LYS A 449 -20.27 20.90 1.52
N SER A 450 -21.45 21.02 2.13
CA SER A 450 -21.73 22.02 3.17
C SER A 450 -21.34 21.49 4.55
N ALA A 451 -21.11 22.38 5.52
CA ALA A 451 -20.77 21.98 6.90
C ALA A 451 -21.85 21.12 7.60
N ASP A 452 -23.07 21.08 7.05
CA ASP A 452 -24.14 20.19 7.52
C ASP A 452 -24.11 18.80 6.86
N ASP A 453 -23.49 18.66 5.68
CA ASP A 453 -23.28 17.35 5.03
C ASP A 453 -22.20 16.52 5.76
N ASP A 454 -21.21 17.17 6.38
CA ASP A 454 -20.16 16.49 7.15
C ASP A 454 -20.72 15.74 8.39
N LYS A 455 -21.86 16.20 8.95
CA LYS A 455 -22.54 15.49 10.05
C LYS A 455 -23.15 14.16 9.60
N ILE A 456 -23.53 14.04 8.32
CA ILE A 456 -24.11 12.81 7.77
C ILE A 456 -23.03 11.73 7.65
N ASP A 457 -21.80 12.12 7.28
CA ASP A 457 -20.65 11.21 7.20
C ASP A 457 -20.25 10.67 8.60
N VAL A 458 -20.34 11.50 9.66
CA VAL A 458 -20.12 11.06 11.06
C VAL A 458 -21.20 10.08 11.54
N VAL A 459 -22.46 10.32 11.18
CA VAL A 459 -23.55 9.38 11.46
C VAL A 459 -23.34 8.06 10.70
N MET A 460 -22.69 8.09 9.53
CA MET A 460 -22.35 6.91 8.75
C MET A 460 -21.39 5.95 9.49
N GLU A 461 -20.44 6.48 10.27
CA GLU A 461 -19.50 5.68 11.08
C GLU A 461 -20.19 5.06 12.31
N GLU A 462 -21.12 5.76 12.96
CA GLU A 462 -21.88 5.22 14.11
C GLU A 462 -22.82 4.07 13.72
N TRP A 463 -23.31 4.01 12.48
CA TRP A 463 -24.29 3.00 12.04
C TRP A 463 -23.67 1.62 11.73
N GLU A 464 -22.35 1.51 11.69
CA GLU A 464 -21.65 0.22 11.51
C GLU A 464 -21.55 -0.60 12.80
N GLU A 465 -21.88 -0.02 13.96
CA GLU A 465 -21.86 -0.74 15.24
C GLU A 465 -23.20 -1.47 15.54
N GLU A 466 -23.07 -2.80 15.66
CA GLU A 466 -24.06 -3.85 15.98
C GLU A 466 -25.01 -4.37 14.87
N PRO A 467 -24.77 -5.57 14.30
CA PRO A 467 -25.80 -6.31 13.60
C PRO A 467 -26.76 -6.96 14.59
N SER A 468 -28.02 -6.51 14.62
CA SER A 468 -29.10 -7.28 15.25
C SER A 468 -29.25 -8.65 14.57
N LEU A 469 -29.20 -9.72 15.38
CA LEU A 469 -29.30 -11.10 14.90
C LEU A 469 -30.73 -11.39 14.41
N ILE A 470 -30.94 -11.26 13.10
CA ILE A 470 -32.18 -11.76 12.48
C ILE A 470 -32.07 -13.28 12.37
N ALA A 471 -32.94 -14.00 13.07
CA ALA A 471 -33.01 -15.46 13.00
C ALA A 471 -33.42 -15.89 11.59
N THR A 472 -32.44 -16.28 10.77
CA THR A 472 -32.74 -16.94 9.49
C THR A 472 -33.16 -18.37 9.76
N LYS A 473 -34.42 -18.70 9.44
CA LYS A 473 -34.97 -20.04 9.59
C LYS A 473 -34.36 -20.93 8.50
N ARG A 474 -33.17 -21.47 8.75
CA ARG A 474 -32.52 -22.44 7.85
C ARG A 474 -33.27 -23.77 7.97
N THR A 475 -34.08 -24.13 6.97
CA THR A 475 -34.63 -25.48 6.86
C THR A 475 -33.51 -26.46 6.51
N SER A 476 -32.82 -26.95 7.53
CA SER A 476 -31.92 -28.08 7.39
C SER A 476 -32.76 -29.34 7.17
N LYS A 477 -32.80 -29.86 5.94
CA LYS A 477 -33.12 -31.27 5.72
C LYS A 477 -31.92 -32.08 6.25
N ARG A 478 -31.98 -32.48 7.52
CA ARG A 478 -30.97 -33.34 8.15
C ARG A 478 -31.54 -34.73 8.37
N SER A 479 -31.16 -35.67 7.52
CA SER A 479 -31.15 -37.08 7.86
C SER A 479 -29.80 -37.41 8.51
N THR A 480 -29.69 -37.25 9.83
CA THR A 480 -28.72 -38.00 10.66
C THR A 480 -29.08 -37.83 12.13
N PRO A 481 -29.22 -38.92 12.91
CA PRO A 481 -29.58 -38.85 14.32
C PRO A 481 -28.33 -38.80 15.20
N LEU A 482 -28.31 -37.91 16.18
CA LEU A 482 -28.04 -38.21 17.60
C LEU A 482 -27.82 -36.91 18.41
N SER A 483 -28.34 -36.98 19.63
CA SER A 483 -28.49 -35.92 20.63
C SER A 483 -27.25 -35.82 21.52
N SER A 484 -26.90 -34.60 21.94
CA SER A 484 -26.26 -34.38 23.24
C SER A 484 -27.08 -33.37 24.06
N LYS A 485 -27.30 -33.74 25.33
CA LYS A 485 -28.04 -33.02 26.37
C LYS A 485 -27.12 -32.03 27.12
N HIS A 486 -27.78 -31.07 27.79
CA HIS A 486 -27.31 -30.06 28.77
C HIS A 486 -26.96 -28.69 28.14
N GLY A 487 -27.49 -27.56 28.61
CA GLY A 487 -28.36 -27.28 29.76
C GLY A 487 -28.92 -25.86 29.64
N ARG A 488 -30.11 -25.67 30.18
CA ARG A 488 -30.98 -24.49 30.05
C ARG A 488 -30.87 -23.67 31.34
N SER A 489 -30.68 -22.36 31.24
CA SER A 489 -31.12 -21.42 32.28
C SER A 489 -31.51 -20.09 31.64
N SER A 490 -32.79 -19.78 31.76
CA SER A 490 -33.50 -18.63 31.22
C SER A 490 -33.91 -17.72 32.38
N PHE A 491 -33.79 -16.40 32.23
CA PHE A 491 -34.52 -15.36 32.98
C PHE A 491 -34.65 -14.16 32.02
N SER A 492 -35.78 -13.93 31.33
CA SER A 492 -37.11 -13.43 31.73
C SER A 492 -37.16 -11.91 31.95
N SER A 493 -37.79 -11.21 31.00
CA SER A 493 -38.29 -9.84 31.11
C SER A 493 -39.49 -9.76 32.07
N PRO A 494 -39.77 -8.61 32.71
CA PRO A 494 -41.06 -8.38 33.35
C PRO A 494 -41.91 -7.33 32.60
N GLU A 495 -43.14 -7.71 32.26
CA GLU A 495 -44.25 -6.79 32.01
C GLU A 495 -45.01 -6.50 33.32
N ALA A 496 -45.37 -5.22 33.47
CA ALA A 496 -46.56 -4.64 34.11
C ALA A 496 -47.33 -5.41 35.21
N ASN A 497 -47.50 -4.77 36.38
CA ASN A 497 -48.85 -4.45 36.86
C ASN A 497 -48.93 -3.37 37.97
N LYS A 498 -49.88 -2.46 37.75
CA LYS A 498 -50.71 -1.64 38.64
C LYS A 498 -50.68 -1.90 40.17
N GLU A 499 -50.59 -0.83 40.96
CA GLU A 499 -51.70 -0.09 41.62
C GLU A 499 -51.40 0.47 43.03
N ARG A 500 -51.79 1.75 43.21
CA ARG A 500 -52.48 2.39 44.37
C ARG A 500 -51.77 3.23 45.45
N SER A 501 -52.20 4.52 45.43
CA SER A 501 -52.60 5.40 46.55
C SER A 501 -51.46 6.12 47.30
N LYS A 502 -51.50 7.39 47.73
CA LYS A 502 -52.53 8.42 48.06
C LYS A 502 -51.88 9.79 47.70
N THR A 503 -52.53 10.94 47.53
CA THR A 503 -53.65 11.58 48.24
C THR A 503 -54.10 12.77 47.39
#